data_AF-A0AAU8FC40-F1
#
_entry.id   AF-A0AAU8FC40-F1
#
_cell.length_a   1.000
_cell.length_b   1.000
_cell.length_c   1.000
_cell.angle_alpha   90.00
_cell.angle_beta   90.00
_cell.angle_gamma   90.00
#
_symmetry.space_group_name_H-M   'P 1'
#
loop_
_entity.id
_entity.type
_entity.pdbx_description
1 polymer ?
#
loop_
_entity_poly.entity_id
_entity_poly.type
_entity_poly.pdbx_seq_one_letter_code
_entity_poly.pdbx_strand_id
1 'polypeptide(L)'
;MNNRQLLYALLVAGISLGTAWAIRGQFGHEQGAAWAGGIGGLSIVLIAKRKDWYAKAFQLALASAAGWGIGGIISYGIVVGYARGLEFGNVYYGFLMLFIIGGLFGLIGGGLFGLTLASSREKPVQWPQLITEMTAGAIIFYYLLIEQLGWLMTPPRSEAWAACFGMTVALFWYMIRHRQYAAMRVAVFAGLGGGFGFAFGNFLQVIGNVSGIDFNFWNVMEYAIGFFGGAGMAYGTFTSEWETTDSRTSRTSVLVPVIILALIIPFIVWDQSFQTKRLVETIQSFNPLADAAGITVAVQWIALLLVLAFAAFTVSKYYIQEKAPFSELTYERIQLFFFLNLGLYTIYSILITCAFMSLYRIEQYLYILNVVLLGFLMKKTQASFSDRGLNISRWAINFAFIIAIFAILTAVAISTHGELNGANRRFE
;
A
#
# COMPACT_ATOMS: atom_id res chain seq x y z
N MET A 1 -27.67 -11.92 -4.42
CA MET A 1 -26.62 -10.90 -4.18
C MET A 1 -26.11 -10.38 -5.51
N ASN A 2 -26.06 -9.06 -5.71
CA ASN A 2 -25.52 -8.51 -6.94
C ASN A 2 -23.98 -8.50 -6.88
N ASN A 3 -23.36 -9.65 -7.16
CA ASN A 3 -21.89 -9.82 -7.17
C ASN A 3 -21.18 -8.74 -8.00
N ARG A 4 -21.88 -8.13 -8.97
CA ARG A 4 -21.37 -7.07 -9.82
C ARG A 4 -20.99 -5.79 -9.04
N GLN A 5 -21.79 -5.37 -8.05
CA GLN A 5 -21.48 -4.18 -7.24
C GLN A 5 -20.23 -4.38 -6.39
N LEU A 6 -20.10 -5.55 -5.76
CA LEU A 6 -18.90 -5.91 -5.02
C LEU A 6 -17.68 -5.92 -5.95
N LEU A 7 -17.76 -6.57 -7.12
CA LEU A 7 -16.65 -6.60 -8.08
C LEU A 7 -16.20 -5.21 -8.53
N TYR A 8 -17.13 -4.27 -8.78
CA TYR A 8 -16.77 -2.88 -9.08
C TYR A 8 -16.11 -2.17 -7.90
N ALA A 9 -16.54 -2.44 -6.66
CA ALA A 9 -15.88 -1.91 -5.48
C ALA A 9 -14.46 -2.45 -5.33
N LEU A 10 -14.25 -3.76 -5.55
CA LEU A 10 -12.91 -4.36 -5.52
C LEU A 10 -12.01 -3.77 -6.61
N LEU A 11 -12.55 -3.56 -7.81
CA LEU A 11 -11.82 -2.96 -8.93
C LEU A 11 -11.38 -1.52 -8.61
N VAL A 12 -12.28 -0.68 -8.08
CA VAL A 12 -11.95 0.71 -7.74
C VAL A 12 -10.90 0.77 -6.62
N ALA A 13 -11.04 -0.06 -5.57
CA ALA A 13 -10.06 -0.14 -4.50
C ALA A 13 -8.69 -0.64 -5.01
N GLY A 14 -8.70 -1.67 -5.87
CA GLY A 14 -7.52 -2.22 -6.49
C GLY A 14 -6.81 -1.22 -7.40
N ILE A 15 -7.52 -0.52 -8.29
CA ILE A 15 -6.89 0.52 -9.14
C ILE A 15 -6.34 1.66 -8.28
N SER A 16 -7.05 2.06 -7.22
CA SER A 16 -6.61 3.15 -6.33
C SER A 16 -5.31 2.82 -5.62
N LEU A 17 -5.25 1.69 -4.90
CA LEU A 17 -4.04 1.30 -4.19
C LEU A 17 -2.96 0.82 -5.15
N GLY A 18 -3.29 0.10 -6.22
CA GLY A 18 -2.35 -0.34 -7.26
C GLY A 18 -1.63 0.82 -7.93
N THR A 19 -2.36 1.88 -8.31
CA THR A 19 -1.75 3.09 -8.89
C THR A 19 -0.82 3.76 -7.88
N ALA A 20 -1.27 3.95 -6.64
CA ALA A 20 -0.44 4.59 -5.63
C ALA A 20 0.78 3.72 -5.25
N TRP A 21 0.66 2.39 -5.25
CA TRP A 21 1.75 1.48 -4.95
C TRP A 21 2.79 1.41 -6.09
N ALA A 22 2.33 1.45 -7.35
CA ALA A 22 3.24 1.57 -8.49
C ALA A 22 4.05 2.87 -8.45
N ILE A 23 3.38 3.97 -8.09
CA ILE A 23 4.02 5.27 -7.87
C ILE A 23 5.03 5.19 -6.70
N ARG A 24 4.68 4.50 -5.61
CA ARG A 24 5.59 4.23 -4.48
C ARG A 24 6.91 3.60 -4.88
N GLY A 25 6.92 2.76 -5.91
CA GLY A 25 8.14 2.21 -6.51
C GLY A 25 9.17 3.27 -6.94
N GLN A 26 8.78 4.55 -7.06
CA GLN A 26 9.71 5.66 -7.37
C GLN A 26 10.31 6.34 -6.12
N PHE A 27 9.67 6.26 -4.95
CA PHE A 27 10.03 7.09 -3.78
C PHE A 27 10.72 6.33 -2.65
N GLY A 28 10.76 5.00 -2.72
CA GLY A 28 11.37 4.18 -1.68
C GLY A 28 10.39 3.72 -0.59
N HIS A 29 10.96 3.31 0.53
CA HIS A 29 10.50 2.17 1.32
C HIS A 29 9.26 2.46 2.18
N GLU A 30 9.35 3.31 3.21
CA GLU A 30 8.31 3.52 4.22
C GLU A 30 7.31 4.62 3.87
N GLN A 31 7.81 5.84 3.62
CA GLN A 31 6.99 7.03 3.39
C GLN A 31 6.14 6.93 2.11
N GLY A 32 6.69 6.32 1.06
CA GLY A 32 5.95 6.03 -0.16
C GLY A 32 4.83 5.02 0.09
N ALA A 33 5.13 3.95 0.85
CA ALA A 33 4.13 2.94 1.21
C ALA A 33 3.03 3.53 2.11
N ALA A 34 3.39 4.45 3.01
CA ALA A 34 2.44 5.18 3.83
C ALA A 34 1.50 6.05 2.98
N TRP A 35 2.05 6.81 2.03
CA TRP A 35 1.24 7.64 1.14
C TRP A 35 0.26 6.77 0.33
N ALA A 36 0.75 5.68 -0.25
CA ALA A 36 -0.07 4.73 -1.00
C ALA A 36 -1.18 4.10 -0.14
N GLY A 37 -0.85 3.64 1.07
CA GLY A 37 -1.81 3.08 2.02
C GLY A 37 -2.93 4.06 2.37
N GLY A 38 -2.60 5.33 2.62
CA GLY A 38 -3.58 6.38 2.90
C GLY A 38 -4.58 6.59 1.75
N ILE A 39 -4.09 6.59 0.51
CA ILE A 39 -4.94 6.66 -0.70
C ILE A 39 -5.84 5.42 -0.80
N GLY A 40 -5.29 4.22 -0.59
CA GLY A 40 -6.03 2.97 -0.57
C GLY A 40 -7.18 2.98 0.45
N GLY A 41 -6.89 3.36 1.70
CA GLY A 41 -7.89 3.46 2.77
C GLY A 41 -9.03 4.43 2.44
N LEU A 42 -8.70 5.62 1.90
CA LEU A 42 -9.69 6.61 1.47
C LEU A 42 -10.60 6.10 0.34
N SER A 43 -10.05 5.32 -0.60
CA SER A 43 -10.85 4.75 -1.69
C SER A 43 -11.97 3.86 -1.16
N ILE A 44 -11.69 3.04 -0.13
CA ILE A 44 -12.68 2.17 0.52
C ILE A 44 -13.76 3.00 1.21
N VAL A 45 -13.39 4.07 1.91
CA VAL A 45 -14.34 4.98 2.55
C VAL A 45 -15.28 5.61 1.52
N LEU A 46 -14.76 6.05 0.37
CA LEU A 46 -15.54 6.69 -0.68
C LEU A 46 -16.53 5.74 -1.37
N ILE A 47 -16.10 4.52 -1.69
CA ILE A 47 -16.99 3.54 -2.35
C ILE A 47 -18.00 2.90 -1.39
N ALA A 48 -17.74 2.95 -0.08
CA ALA A 48 -18.69 2.48 0.95
C ALA A 48 -19.98 3.31 1.02
N LYS A 49 -19.91 4.60 0.65
CA LYS A 49 -21.03 5.55 0.68
C LYS A 49 -21.70 5.70 2.07
N ARG A 50 -20.92 5.51 3.14
CA ARG A 50 -21.37 5.56 4.53
C ARG A 50 -21.00 6.89 5.20
N LYS A 51 -22.01 7.65 5.63
CA LYS A 51 -21.82 8.98 6.27
C LYS A 51 -21.03 8.90 7.58
N ASP A 52 -21.26 7.85 8.37
CA ASP A 52 -20.56 7.60 9.62
C ASP A 52 -19.07 7.32 9.41
N TRP A 53 -18.67 6.81 8.24
CA TRP A 53 -17.26 6.60 7.91
C TRP A 53 -16.58 7.89 7.44
N TYR A 54 -17.33 8.81 6.84
CA TYR A 54 -16.81 10.12 6.48
C TYR A 54 -16.34 10.91 7.69
N ALA A 55 -17.05 10.78 8.82
CA ALA A 55 -16.69 11.40 10.09
C ALA A 55 -15.28 11.03 10.57
N LYS A 56 -14.77 9.85 10.19
CA LYS A 56 -13.45 9.36 10.57
C LYS A 56 -12.53 9.08 9.37
N ALA A 57 -12.81 9.66 8.21
CA ALA A 57 -12.11 9.35 6.97
C ALA A 57 -10.60 9.62 7.04
N PHE A 58 -10.18 10.72 7.65
CA PHE A 58 -8.76 11.05 7.77
C PHE A 58 -8.03 10.16 8.79
N GLN A 59 -8.69 9.75 9.87
CA GLN A 59 -8.15 8.79 10.83
C GLN A 59 -8.00 7.40 10.18
N LEU A 60 -9.00 6.98 9.40
CA LEU A 60 -8.94 5.76 8.61
C LEU A 60 -7.79 5.78 7.60
N ALA A 61 -7.64 6.91 6.88
CA ALA A 61 -6.53 7.12 5.96
C ALA A 61 -5.18 7.08 6.67
N LEU A 62 -5.05 7.75 7.82
CA LEU A 62 -3.83 7.77 8.61
C LEU A 62 -3.47 6.38 9.16
N ALA A 63 -4.45 5.63 9.68
CA ALA A 63 -4.21 4.28 10.18
C ALA A 63 -3.79 3.32 9.06
N SER A 64 -4.40 3.45 7.88
CA SER A 64 -3.98 2.70 6.70
C SER A 64 -2.56 3.11 6.25
N ALA A 65 -2.28 4.41 6.20
CA ALA A 65 -0.95 4.93 5.88
C ALA A 65 0.13 4.40 6.84
N ALA A 66 -0.12 4.47 8.15
CA ALA A 66 0.79 3.95 9.15
C ALA A 66 1.04 2.44 8.96
N GLY A 67 -0.02 1.64 8.77
CA GLY A 67 0.14 0.19 8.68
C GLY A 67 0.86 -0.29 7.42
N TRP A 68 0.50 0.27 6.25
CA TRP A 68 1.21 -0.04 5.00
C TRP A 68 2.63 0.56 4.99
N GLY A 69 2.82 1.71 5.63
CA GLY A 69 4.13 2.35 5.80
C GLY A 69 5.11 1.55 6.65
N ILE A 70 4.64 0.95 7.76
CA ILE A 70 5.45 0.06 8.62
C ILE A 70 6.03 -1.08 7.79
N GLY A 71 5.25 -1.73 6.93
CA GLY A 71 5.74 -2.81 6.08
C GLY A 71 6.88 -2.36 5.14
N GLY A 72 6.98 -1.06 4.86
CA GLY A 72 8.00 -0.49 4.00
C GLY A 72 9.42 -0.77 4.44
N ILE A 73 9.67 -0.98 5.74
CA ILE A 73 11.01 -1.28 6.30
C ILE A 73 11.56 -2.64 5.81
N ILE A 74 10.70 -3.51 5.27
CA ILE A 74 11.10 -4.86 4.84
C ILE A 74 11.89 -4.75 3.54
N SER A 75 13.15 -5.21 3.58
CA SER A 75 13.96 -5.39 2.38
C SER A 75 13.51 -6.62 1.60
N TYR A 76 13.29 -6.49 0.29
CA TYR A 76 12.83 -7.63 -0.53
C TYR A 76 13.53 -7.77 -1.89
N GLY A 77 14.42 -6.83 -2.26
CA GLY A 77 15.06 -6.84 -3.57
C GLY A 77 15.87 -8.12 -3.86
N ILE A 78 16.47 -8.72 -2.83
CA ILE A 78 17.18 -10.00 -2.99
C ILE A 78 16.21 -11.17 -3.24
N VAL A 79 15.03 -11.14 -2.60
CA VAL A 79 13.98 -12.16 -2.71
C VAL A 79 13.37 -12.15 -4.11
N VAL A 80 13.18 -10.95 -4.68
CA VAL A 80 12.84 -10.76 -6.10
C VAL A 80 13.86 -11.46 -7.01
N GLY A 81 15.14 -11.44 -6.66
CA GLY A 81 16.19 -12.13 -7.40
C GLY A 81 16.17 -13.66 -7.22
N TYR A 82 15.68 -14.20 -6.10
CA TYR A 82 15.53 -15.66 -5.95
C TYR A 82 14.54 -16.23 -6.98
N ALA A 83 13.48 -15.49 -7.26
CA ALA A 83 12.47 -15.87 -8.24
C ALA A 83 12.93 -15.76 -9.72
N ARG A 84 14.11 -15.20 -9.99
CA ARG A 84 14.77 -15.17 -11.31
C ARG A 84 15.68 -16.37 -11.58
N GLY A 85 15.81 -17.28 -10.61
CA GLY A 85 16.65 -18.47 -10.73
C GLY A 85 16.08 -19.53 -11.69
N LEU A 86 16.83 -20.63 -11.84
CA LEU A 86 16.44 -21.79 -12.66
C LEU A 86 16.02 -23.01 -11.82
N GLU A 87 16.40 -23.02 -10.55
CA GLU A 87 16.11 -24.12 -9.64
C GLU A 87 14.73 -23.96 -9.00
N PHE A 88 13.90 -24.99 -9.12
CA PHE A 88 12.54 -24.99 -8.59
C PHE A 88 12.50 -24.60 -7.11
N GLY A 89 13.36 -25.20 -6.27
CA GLY A 89 13.38 -24.92 -4.83
C GLY A 89 13.68 -23.45 -4.51
N ASN A 90 14.63 -22.84 -5.21
CA ASN A 90 15.01 -21.44 -5.02
C ASN A 90 13.92 -20.47 -5.48
N VAL A 91 13.36 -20.69 -6.67
CA VAL A 91 12.31 -19.83 -7.24
C VAL A 91 11.02 -19.93 -6.44
N TYR A 92 10.63 -21.16 -6.07
CA TYR A 92 9.46 -21.40 -5.23
C TYR A 92 9.61 -20.74 -3.85
N TYR A 93 10.79 -20.85 -3.24
CA TYR A 93 11.11 -20.12 -2.01
C TYR A 93 10.97 -18.60 -2.22
N GLY A 94 11.51 -18.06 -3.31
CA GLY A 94 11.35 -16.64 -3.68
C GLY A 94 9.89 -16.21 -3.71
N PHE A 95 9.02 -16.92 -4.43
CA PHE A 95 7.58 -16.61 -4.48
C PHE A 95 6.89 -16.73 -3.12
N LEU A 96 7.21 -17.76 -2.32
CA LEU A 96 6.64 -17.92 -0.98
C LEU A 96 7.06 -16.79 -0.05
N MET A 97 8.32 -16.37 -0.09
CA MET A 97 8.82 -15.27 0.75
C MET A 97 8.24 -13.92 0.30
N LEU A 98 8.11 -13.66 -1.01
CA LEU A 98 7.40 -12.47 -1.50
C LEU A 98 5.93 -12.47 -1.09
N PHE A 99 5.28 -13.63 -1.08
CA PHE A 99 3.93 -13.78 -0.57
C PHE A 99 3.84 -13.46 0.92
N ILE A 100 4.79 -13.91 1.74
CA ILE A 100 4.86 -13.57 3.17
C ILE A 100 5.07 -12.06 3.34
N ILE A 101 6.05 -11.48 2.63
CA ILE A 101 6.37 -10.05 2.73
C ILE A 101 5.16 -9.19 2.35
N GLY A 102 4.57 -9.43 1.17
CA GLY A 102 3.35 -8.74 0.73
C GLY A 102 2.17 -8.99 1.67
N GLY A 103 2.13 -10.18 2.28
CA GLY A 103 1.21 -10.54 3.35
C GLY A 103 1.34 -9.62 4.56
N LEU A 104 2.55 -9.40 5.06
CA LEU A 104 2.83 -8.54 6.21
C LEU A 104 2.41 -7.09 5.96
N PHE A 105 2.67 -6.56 4.77
CA PHE A 105 2.17 -5.24 4.35
C PHE A 105 0.65 -5.15 4.52
N GLY A 106 -0.09 -6.11 3.94
CA GLY A 106 -1.54 -6.11 3.97
C GLY A 106 -2.14 -6.44 5.34
N LEU A 107 -1.51 -7.32 6.13
CA LEU A 107 -1.98 -7.71 7.46
C LEU A 107 -1.96 -6.51 8.42
N ILE A 108 -0.86 -5.75 8.44
CA ILE A 108 -0.73 -4.57 9.29
C ILE A 108 -1.57 -3.42 8.73
N GLY A 109 -1.44 -3.12 7.43
CA GLY A 109 -2.19 -2.04 6.75
C GLY A 109 -3.71 -2.19 6.84
N GLY A 110 -4.21 -3.39 6.52
CA GLY A 110 -5.62 -3.73 6.63
C GLY A 110 -6.10 -3.86 8.08
N GLY A 111 -5.26 -4.36 8.99
CA GLY A 111 -5.61 -4.50 10.40
C GLY A 111 -5.76 -3.18 11.13
N LEU A 112 -4.83 -2.23 10.95
CA LEU A 112 -4.95 -0.88 11.55
C LEU A 112 -6.11 -0.08 10.94
N PHE A 113 -6.34 -0.21 9.63
CA PHE A 113 -7.53 0.36 8.98
C PHE A 113 -8.82 -0.24 9.55
N GLY A 114 -8.90 -1.57 9.63
CA GLY A 114 -10.04 -2.31 10.17
C GLY A 114 -10.34 -1.99 11.63
N LEU A 115 -9.31 -1.85 12.47
CA LEU A 115 -9.48 -1.45 13.87
C LEU A 115 -10.03 -0.03 14.01
N THR A 116 -9.51 0.92 13.23
CA THR A 116 -10.06 2.28 13.19
C THR A 116 -11.52 2.29 12.70
N LEU A 117 -11.85 1.39 11.77
CA LEU A 117 -13.21 1.23 11.25
C LEU A 117 -14.16 0.62 12.29
N ALA A 118 -13.68 -0.34 13.09
CA ALA A 118 -14.45 -0.96 14.17
C ALA A 118 -14.52 -0.09 15.43
N SER A 119 -13.59 0.85 15.62
CA SER A 119 -13.57 1.73 16.79
C SER A 119 -14.87 2.53 16.91
N SER A 120 -15.53 2.37 18.05
CA SER A 120 -16.77 3.06 18.43
C SER A 120 -16.63 3.65 19.85
N ARG A 121 -17.62 4.43 20.30
CA ARG A 121 -17.61 4.97 21.68
C ARG A 121 -17.71 3.85 22.73
N GLU A 122 -18.42 2.78 22.40
CA GLU A 122 -18.62 1.63 23.29
C GLU A 122 -17.40 0.69 23.28
N LYS A 123 -16.73 0.58 22.14
CA LYS A 123 -15.55 -0.30 21.95
C LYS A 123 -14.39 0.51 21.35
N PRO A 124 -13.80 1.45 22.09
CA PRO A 124 -12.68 2.23 21.59
C PRO A 124 -11.42 1.36 21.48
N VAL A 125 -10.63 1.60 20.43
CA VAL A 125 -9.29 1.02 20.32
C VAL A 125 -8.36 1.72 21.29
N GLN A 126 -7.73 0.94 22.16
CA GLN A 126 -6.72 1.42 23.11
C GLN A 126 -5.37 1.58 22.41
N TRP A 127 -5.22 2.66 21.64
CA TRP A 127 -4.04 2.92 20.83
C TRP A 127 -2.70 2.84 21.58
N PRO A 128 -2.54 3.41 22.79
CA PRO A 128 -1.28 3.29 23.52
C PRO A 128 -0.91 1.84 23.81
N GLN A 129 -1.89 1.04 24.29
CA GLN A 129 -1.69 -0.38 24.54
C GLN A 129 -1.33 -1.13 23.26
N LEU A 130 -2.08 -0.92 22.18
CA LEU A 130 -1.83 -1.60 20.89
C LEU A 130 -0.42 -1.29 20.36
N ILE A 131 0.00 -0.02 20.40
CA ILE A 131 1.33 0.39 19.92
C ILE A 131 2.42 -0.25 20.80
N THR A 132 2.24 -0.27 22.12
CA THR A 132 3.18 -0.94 23.04
C THR A 132 3.26 -2.44 22.76
N GLU A 133 2.12 -3.12 22.58
CA GLU A 133 2.08 -4.55 22.28
C GLU A 133 2.72 -4.87 20.92
N MET A 134 2.45 -4.08 19.88
CA MET A 134 3.08 -4.24 18.57
C MET A 134 4.59 -4.02 18.65
N THR A 135 5.05 -3.01 19.40
CA THR A 135 6.48 -2.73 19.60
C THR A 135 7.16 -3.88 20.35
N ALA A 136 6.55 -4.37 21.42
CA ALA A 136 7.06 -5.52 22.16
C ALA A 136 7.11 -6.78 21.28
N GLY A 137 6.04 -7.03 20.51
CA GLY A 137 5.99 -8.12 19.53
C GLY A 137 7.11 -8.04 18.51
N ALA A 138 7.37 -6.84 17.95
CA ALA A 138 8.45 -6.60 17.01
C ALA A 138 9.81 -7.01 17.58
N ILE A 139 10.11 -6.55 18.81
CA ILE A 139 11.38 -6.84 19.50
C ILE A 139 11.49 -8.34 19.77
N ILE A 140 10.47 -8.95 20.39
CA ILE A 140 10.51 -10.37 20.78
C ILE A 140 10.75 -11.27 19.57
N PHE A 141 9.99 -11.07 18.48
CA PHE A 141 10.11 -11.94 17.30
C PHE A 141 11.37 -11.66 16.49
N TYR A 142 11.85 -10.41 16.43
CA TYR A 142 13.13 -10.14 15.78
C TYR A 142 14.27 -10.88 16.47
N TYR A 143 14.43 -10.72 17.78
CA TYR A 143 15.49 -11.39 18.53
C TYR A 143 15.32 -12.91 18.54
N LEU A 144 14.10 -13.42 18.63
CA LEU A 144 13.86 -14.87 18.60
C LEU A 144 14.18 -15.48 17.23
N LEU A 145 13.60 -14.96 16.15
CA LEU A 145 13.71 -15.58 14.84
C LEU A 145 15.07 -15.32 14.19
N ILE A 146 15.63 -14.13 14.36
CA ILE A 146 16.85 -13.71 13.67
C ILE A 146 18.07 -14.01 14.55
N GLU A 147 18.14 -13.45 15.75
CA GLU A 147 19.34 -13.55 16.58
C GLU A 147 19.50 -14.94 17.23
N GLN A 148 18.41 -15.57 17.68
CA GLN A 148 18.50 -16.89 18.33
C GLN A 148 18.41 -18.05 17.34
N LEU A 149 17.48 -18.01 16.38
CA LEU A 149 17.25 -19.12 15.45
C LEU A 149 17.99 -19.01 14.12
N GLY A 150 18.52 -17.83 13.77
CA GLY A 150 19.22 -17.61 12.50
C GLY A 150 18.34 -17.80 11.26
N TRP A 151 17.02 -17.56 11.38
CA TRP A 151 16.09 -17.72 10.26
C TRP A 151 16.14 -16.50 9.34
N LEU A 152 17.18 -16.45 8.52
CA LEU A 152 17.41 -15.34 7.59
C LEU A 152 16.63 -15.56 6.28
N MET A 153 15.81 -14.58 5.90
CA MET A 153 15.03 -14.54 4.66
C MET A 153 15.70 -13.70 3.57
N THR A 154 16.39 -12.62 3.97
CA THR A 154 16.91 -11.58 3.08
C THR A 154 18.44 -11.32 3.19
N PRO A 155 19.30 -12.26 3.61
CA PRO A 155 20.70 -11.97 3.89
C PRO A 155 21.44 -11.49 2.62
N PRO A 156 22.34 -10.48 2.69
CA PRO A 156 22.83 -9.76 3.88
C PRO A 156 22.03 -8.48 4.19
N ARG A 157 20.78 -8.35 3.70
CA ARG A 157 19.91 -7.19 3.95
C ARG A 157 19.24 -7.30 5.33
N SER A 158 18.48 -6.26 5.67
CA SER A 158 17.75 -6.17 6.94
C SER A 158 16.62 -7.20 7.01
N GLU A 159 16.60 -7.98 8.10
CA GLU A 159 15.56 -8.97 8.41
C GLU A 159 14.34 -8.37 9.13
N ALA A 160 14.00 -7.11 8.82
CA ALA A 160 12.89 -6.40 9.45
C ALA A 160 11.51 -7.03 9.21
N TRP A 161 11.41 -8.03 8.31
CA TRP A 161 10.21 -8.87 8.18
C TRP A 161 9.86 -9.57 9.49
N ALA A 162 10.84 -9.98 10.31
CA ALA A 162 10.60 -10.66 11.59
C ALA A 162 9.98 -9.71 12.61
N ALA A 163 10.41 -8.44 12.62
CA ALA A 163 9.80 -7.39 13.41
C ALA A 163 8.35 -7.13 12.98
N CYS A 164 8.09 -7.01 11.66
CA CYS A 164 6.74 -6.86 11.13
C CYS A 164 5.84 -8.07 11.43
N PHE A 165 6.40 -9.29 11.39
CA PHE A 165 5.70 -10.50 11.80
C PHE A 165 5.31 -10.45 13.28
N GLY A 166 6.23 -10.06 14.16
CA GLY A 166 5.94 -9.85 15.58
C GLY A 166 4.85 -8.80 15.84
N MET A 167 4.90 -7.67 15.13
CA MET A 167 3.83 -6.66 15.18
C MET A 167 2.48 -7.24 14.74
N THR A 168 2.48 -8.07 13.70
CA THR A 168 1.27 -8.73 13.19
C THR A 168 0.69 -9.70 14.22
N VAL A 169 1.54 -10.53 14.87
CA VAL A 169 1.09 -11.45 15.93
C VAL A 169 0.45 -10.67 17.07
N ALA A 170 1.07 -9.59 17.54
CA ALA A 170 0.52 -8.73 18.60
C ALA A 170 -0.80 -8.06 18.17
N LEU A 171 -0.87 -7.56 16.94
CA LEU A 171 -2.08 -6.95 16.37
C LEU A 171 -3.26 -7.94 16.34
N PHE A 172 -3.01 -9.18 15.90
CA PHE A 172 -4.03 -10.24 15.89
C PHE A 172 -4.44 -10.65 17.31
N TRP A 173 -3.47 -10.78 18.22
CA TRP A 173 -3.75 -11.06 19.63
C TRP A 173 -4.65 -9.98 20.25
N TYR A 174 -4.38 -8.71 19.98
CA TYR A 174 -5.22 -7.59 20.38
C TYR A 174 -6.64 -7.74 19.79
N MET A 175 -6.77 -7.96 18.48
CA MET A 175 -8.08 -8.12 17.83
C MET A 175 -8.89 -9.27 18.43
N ILE A 176 -8.26 -10.40 18.75
CA ILE A 176 -8.91 -11.56 19.34
C ILE A 176 -9.42 -11.24 20.75
N ARG A 177 -8.56 -10.68 21.62
CA ARG A 177 -8.93 -10.35 23.01
C ARG A 177 -10.03 -9.31 23.09
N HIS A 178 -10.05 -8.37 22.15
CA HIS A 178 -11.06 -7.31 22.08
C HIS A 178 -12.26 -7.64 21.16
N ARG A 179 -12.35 -8.89 20.67
CA ARG A 179 -13.44 -9.38 19.81
C ARG A 179 -13.66 -8.56 18.53
N GLN A 180 -12.58 -7.99 17.98
CA GLN A 180 -12.55 -7.18 16.76
C GLN A 180 -12.46 -8.04 15.50
N TYR A 181 -13.42 -8.96 15.32
CA TYR A 181 -13.39 -9.96 14.26
C TYR A 181 -13.53 -9.39 12.85
N ALA A 182 -14.29 -8.30 12.68
CA ALA A 182 -14.39 -7.58 11.42
C ALA A 182 -13.04 -7.00 10.99
N ALA A 183 -12.31 -6.36 11.92
CA ALA A 183 -10.96 -5.86 11.68
C ALA A 183 -9.99 -6.99 11.31
N MET A 184 -10.06 -8.12 12.01
CA MET A 184 -9.24 -9.30 11.73
C MET A 184 -9.50 -9.84 10.32
N ARG A 185 -10.77 -9.86 9.88
CA ARG A 185 -11.14 -10.25 8.52
C ARG A 185 -10.54 -9.30 7.48
N VAL A 186 -10.59 -7.98 7.71
CA VAL A 186 -9.94 -7.00 6.83
C VAL A 186 -8.45 -7.25 6.73
N ALA A 187 -7.77 -7.45 7.87
CA ALA A 187 -6.34 -7.75 7.92
C ALA A 187 -5.98 -8.98 7.08
N VAL A 188 -6.69 -10.10 7.28
CA VAL A 188 -6.42 -11.36 6.58
C VAL A 188 -6.60 -11.21 5.07
N PHE A 189 -7.70 -10.60 4.60
CA PHE A 189 -7.92 -10.47 3.16
C PHE A 189 -7.01 -9.44 2.51
N ALA A 190 -6.68 -8.35 3.20
CA ALA A 190 -5.65 -7.41 2.74
C ALA A 190 -4.28 -8.09 2.63
N GLY A 191 -3.91 -8.91 3.63
CA GLY A 191 -2.70 -9.72 3.63
C GLY A 191 -2.65 -10.75 2.50
N LEU A 192 -3.68 -11.58 2.35
CA LEU A 192 -3.77 -12.54 1.25
C LEU A 192 -3.68 -11.85 -0.11
N GLY A 193 -4.35 -10.71 -0.25
CA GLY A 193 -4.30 -9.88 -1.46
C GLY A 193 -2.90 -9.32 -1.73
N GLY A 194 -2.28 -8.67 -0.75
CA GLY A 194 -0.94 -8.08 -0.89
C GLY A 194 0.12 -9.14 -1.15
N GLY A 195 0.07 -10.26 -0.43
CA GLY A 195 0.96 -11.40 -0.63
C GLY A 195 0.82 -12.02 -2.01
N PHE A 196 -0.41 -12.34 -2.43
CA PHE A 196 -0.66 -12.88 -3.76
C PHE A 196 -0.19 -11.90 -4.84
N GLY A 197 -0.53 -10.61 -4.69
CA GLY A 197 -0.13 -9.56 -5.61
C GLY A 197 1.38 -9.42 -5.75
N PHE A 198 2.14 -9.62 -4.67
CA PHE A 198 3.59 -9.55 -4.73
C PHE A 198 4.19 -10.74 -5.51
N ALA A 199 3.87 -11.96 -5.09
CA ALA A 199 4.41 -13.16 -5.74
C ALA A 199 3.99 -13.25 -7.21
N PHE A 200 2.70 -13.01 -7.50
CA PHE A 200 2.19 -12.98 -8.87
C PHE A 200 2.77 -11.81 -9.67
N GLY A 201 2.89 -10.62 -9.07
CA GLY A 201 3.51 -9.46 -9.71
C GLY A 201 4.96 -9.72 -10.09
N ASN A 202 5.71 -10.42 -9.24
CA ASN A 202 7.09 -10.78 -9.53
C ASN A 202 7.19 -11.89 -10.60
N PHE A 203 6.24 -12.83 -10.64
CA PHE A 203 6.10 -13.74 -11.78
C PHE A 203 5.88 -12.96 -13.09
N LEU A 204 4.95 -12.00 -13.12
CA LEU A 204 4.74 -11.13 -14.28
C LEU A 204 6.00 -10.33 -14.63
N GLN A 205 6.77 -9.93 -13.62
CA GLN A 205 8.03 -9.25 -13.83
C GLN A 205 9.04 -10.16 -14.54
N VAL A 206 9.18 -11.41 -14.12
CA VAL A 206 10.08 -12.39 -14.76
C VAL A 206 9.67 -12.60 -16.22
N ILE A 207 8.41 -12.98 -16.47
CA ILE A 207 7.90 -13.23 -17.83
C ILE A 207 8.00 -11.98 -18.70
N GLY A 208 7.74 -10.80 -18.13
CA GLY A 208 7.88 -9.52 -18.79
C GLY A 208 9.31 -9.26 -19.28
N ASN A 209 10.31 -9.48 -18.43
CA ASN A 209 11.71 -9.30 -18.83
C ASN A 209 12.13 -10.29 -19.93
N VAL A 210 11.56 -11.50 -19.93
CA VAL A 210 11.82 -12.53 -20.95
C VAL A 210 11.14 -12.18 -22.28
N SER A 211 10.02 -11.47 -22.26
CA SER A 211 9.26 -11.10 -23.47
C SER A 211 9.97 -10.12 -24.39
N GLY A 212 11.01 -9.42 -23.90
CA GLY A 212 11.72 -8.38 -24.66
C GLY A 212 10.93 -7.08 -24.85
N ILE A 213 9.73 -6.95 -24.24
CA ILE A 213 8.96 -5.71 -24.25
C ILE A 213 9.69 -4.68 -23.39
N ASP A 214 10.02 -3.52 -23.96
CA ASP A 214 10.62 -2.42 -23.21
C ASP A 214 9.56 -1.72 -22.36
N PHE A 215 9.34 -2.25 -21.16
CA PHE A 215 8.41 -1.72 -20.18
C PHE A 215 8.95 -1.92 -18.76
N ASN A 216 8.59 -1.00 -17.85
CA ASN A 216 8.99 -1.12 -16.47
C ASN A 216 8.18 -2.21 -15.73
N PHE A 217 8.64 -3.45 -15.84
CA PHE A 217 8.04 -4.61 -15.19
C PHE A 217 8.21 -4.63 -13.67
N TRP A 218 9.15 -3.87 -13.12
CA TRP A 218 9.21 -3.63 -11.67
C TRP A 218 7.95 -2.88 -11.21
N ASN A 219 7.52 -1.85 -11.94
CA ASN A 219 6.29 -1.13 -11.64
C ASN A 219 5.04 -2.00 -11.84
N VAL A 220 5.06 -3.00 -12.73
CA VAL A 220 3.96 -3.98 -12.85
C VAL A 220 3.85 -4.82 -11.57
N MET A 221 4.98 -5.28 -11.05
CA MET A 221 5.02 -5.99 -9.77
C MET A 221 4.48 -5.12 -8.62
N GLU A 222 4.98 -3.88 -8.49
CA GLU A 222 4.51 -2.94 -7.46
C GLU A 222 3.00 -2.64 -7.62
N TYR A 223 2.51 -2.45 -8.85
CA TYR A 223 1.09 -2.27 -9.14
C TYR A 223 0.27 -3.48 -8.68
N ALA A 224 0.75 -4.70 -8.92
CA ALA A 224 0.06 -5.92 -8.52
C ALA A 224 -0.07 -6.02 -6.98
N ILE A 225 0.98 -5.68 -6.22
CA ILE A 225 0.91 -5.63 -4.74
C ILE A 225 -0.25 -4.74 -4.30
N GLY A 226 -0.26 -3.49 -4.78
CA GLY A 226 -1.30 -2.54 -4.40
C GLY A 226 -2.69 -2.93 -4.91
N PHE A 227 -2.79 -3.48 -6.12
CA PHE A 227 -4.07 -3.86 -6.72
C PHE A 227 -4.74 -4.99 -5.95
N PHE A 228 -4.04 -6.10 -5.74
CA PHE A 228 -4.59 -7.24 -5.03
C PHE A 228 -4.71 -6.94 -3.52
N GLY A 229 -3.78 -6.18 -2.94
CA GLY A 229 -3.88 -5.69 -1.56
C GLY A 229 -5.11 -4.82 -1.32
N GLY A 230 -5.40 -3.88 -2.23
CA GLY A 230 -6.54 -2.98 -2.15
C GLY A 230 -7.86 -3.71 -2.38
N ALA A 231 -7.90 -4.62 -3.35
CA ALA A 231 -9.04 -5.50 -3.58
C ALA A 231 -9.30 -6.43 -2.37
N GLY A 232 -8.24 -6.99 -1.78
CA GLY A 232 -8.33 -7.81 -0.58
C GLY A 232 -8.87 -7.03 0.62
N MET A 233 -8.32 -5.83 0.86
CA MET A 233 -8.79 -4.93 1.92
C MET A 233 -10.27 -4.57 1.73
N ALA A 234 -10.68 -4.19 0.52
CA ALA A 234 -12.07 -3.90 0.19
C ALA A 234 -12.99 -5.12 0.35
N TYR A 235 -12.56 -6.30 -0.09
CA TYR A 235 -13.32 -7.53 0.09
C TYR A 235 -13.53 -7.84 1.57
N GLY A 236 -12.46 -7.76 2.38
CA GLY A 236 -12.55 -7.92 3.82
C GLY A 236 -13.52 -6.91 4.44
N THR A 237 -13.46 -5.64 4.02
CA THR A 237 -14.34 -4.58 4.53
C THR A 237 -15.80 -4.81 4.18
N PHE A 238 -16.13 -5.02 2.91
CA PHE A 238 -17.52 -5.14 2.47
C PHE A 238 -18.13 -6.51 2.75
N THR A 239 -17.31 -7.49 3.15
CA THR A 239 -17.79 -8.79 3.61
C THR A 239 -17.78 -8.98 5.12
N SER A 240 -17.73 -7.87 5.87
CA SER A 240 -17.81 -7.82 7.33
C SER A 240 -18.98 -6.94 7.77
N GLU A 241 -19.46 -7.18 8.99
CA GLU A 241 -20.42 -6.31 9.66
C GLU A 241 -19.71 -5.19 10.43
N TRP A 242 -20.32 -4.00 10.44
CA TRP A 242 -19.78 -2.81 11.10
C TRP A 242 -20.88 -2.07 11.83
N GLU A 243 -20.65 -1.78 13.11
CA GLU A 243 -21.51 -0.91 13.92
C GLU A 243 -21.69 0.44 13.23
N THR A 244 -22.88 1.04 13.39
CA THR A 244 -23.11 2.41 12.91
C THR A 244 -22.65 3.37 13.98
N THR A 245 -21.70 4.24 13.65
CA THR A 245 -21.16 5.23 14.58
C THR A 245 -21.73 6.63 14.32
N ASP A 246 -21.32 7.59 15.14
CA ASP A 246 -21.65 9.01 14.92
C ASP A 246 -21.17 9.47 13.54
N SER A 247 -21.99 10.29 12.88
CA SER A 247 -21.70 10.90 11.57
C SER A 247 -21.04 12.27 11.69
N ARG A 248 -20.95 12.82 12.90
CA ARG A 248 -20.27 14.08 13.18
C ARG A 248 -18.81 13.84 13.53
N THR A 249 -17.94 14.63 12.94
CA THR A 249 -16.52 14.66 13.27
C THR A 249 -16.23 15.83 14.22
N SER A 250 -15.29 15.63 15.14
CA SER A 250 -14.75 16.73 15.95
C SER A 250 -13.71 17.49 15.12
N ARG A 251 -13.73 18.81 15.18
CA ARG A 251 -12.70 19.64 14.52
C ARG A 251 -11.28 19.28 14.96
N THR A 252 -11.08 18.95 16.24
CA THR A 252 -9.77 18.60 16.78
C THR A 252 -9.26 17.25 16.30
N SER A 253 -10.17 16.31 15.99
CA SER A 253 -9.77 14.98 15.52
C SER A 253 -9.33 14.98 14.05
N VAL A 254 -9.64 16.03 13.28
CA VAL A 254 -9.28 16.18 11.86
C VAL A 254 -7.87 16.76 11.68
N LEU A 255 -7.45 17.68 12.54
CA LEU A 255 -6.23 18.47 12.35
C LEU A 255 -4.98 17.60 12.19
N VAL A 256 -4.70 16.74 13.17
CA VAL A 256 -3.48 15.91 13.19
C VAL A 256 -3.42 14.95 11.99
N PRO A 257 -4.47 14.18 11.67
CA PRO A 257 -4.49 13.36 10.47
C PRO A 257 -4.28 14.15 9.17
N VAL A 258 -4.93 15.31 9.01
CA VAL A 258 -4.77 16.14 7.81
C VAL A 258 -3.34 16.65 7.68
N ILE A 259 -2.72 17.14 8.77
CA ILE A 259 -1.32 17.59 8.75
C ILE A 259 -0.40 16.43 8.37
N ILE A 260 -0.59 15.25 8.97
CA ILE A 260 0.29 14.11 8.66
C ILE A 260 0.14 13.69 7.19
N LEU A 261 -1.10 13.55 6.71
CA LEU A 261 -1.38 13.06 5.36
C LEU A 261 -1.05 14.08 4.26
N ALA A 262 -1.24 15.38 4.51
CA ALA A 262 -1.08 16.41 3.48
C ALA A 262 0.26 17.16 3.55
N LEU A 263 0.94 17.14 4.69
CA LEU A 263 2.23 17.80 4.88
C LEU A 263 3.34 16.81 5.20
N ILE A 264 3.26 16.10 6.34
CA ILE A 264 4.42 15.35 6.87
C ILE A 264 4.82 14.21 5.93
N ILE A 265 3.88 13.34 5.52
CA ILE A 265 4.21 12.23 4.62
C ILE A 265 4.74 12.76 3.27
N PRO A 266 4.03 13.67 2.56
CA PRO A 266 4.52 14.21 1.30
C PRO A 266 5.86 14.96 1.40
N PHE A 267 6.08 15.70 2.50
CA PHE A 267 7.32 16.43 2.73
C PHE A 267 8.50 15.48 2.95
N ILE A 268 8.33 14.41 3.73
CA ILE A 268 9.39 13.39 3.90
C ILE A 268 9.68 12.70 2.56
N VAL A 269 8.65 12.44 1.74
CA VAL A 269 8.86 11.91 0.38
C VAL A 269 9.70 12.87 -0.46
N TRP A 270 9.39 14.16 -0.42
CA TRP A 270 10.18 15.19 -1.09
C TRP A 270 11.64 15.18 -0.63
N ASP A 271 11.85 15.34 0.68
CA ASP A 271 13.17 15.44 1.32
C ASP A 271 14.06 14.22 1.00
N GLN A 272 13.50 13.02 1.13
CA GLN A 272 14.29 11.80 0.94
C GLN A 272 14.45 11.38 -0.52
N SER A 273 13.53 11.75 -1.42
CA SER A 273 13.53 11.22 -2.79
C SER A 273 14.09 12.19 -3.83
N PHE A 274 13.89 13.50 -3.66
CA PHE A 274 14.29 14.53 -4.62
C PHE A 274 15.76 14.96 -4.42
N GLN A 275 16.64 13.98 -4.29
CA GLN A 275 18.08 14.22 -4.10
C GLN A 275 18.74 14.71 -5.39
N THR A 276 19.59 15.73 -5.27
CA THR A 276 20.28 16.34 -6.41
C THR A 276 21.04 15.32 -7.25
N LYS A 277 21.79 14.41 -6.60
CA LYS A 277 22.55 13.34 -7.29
C LYS A 277 21.64 12.47 -8.16
N ARG A 278 20.54 11.98 -7.60
CA ARG A 278 19.59 11.12 -8.29
C ARG A 278 18.96 11.81 -9.50
N LEU A 279 18.54 13.07 -9.36
CA LEU A 279 17.93 13.83 -10.45
C LEU A 279 18.92 14.12 -11.57
N VAL A 280 20.15 14.53 -11.24
CA VAL A 280 21.21 14.76 -12.23
C VAL A 280 21.53 13.48 -13.00
N GLU A 281 21.74 12.35 -12.32
CA GLU A 281 21.98 11.04 -12.95
C GLU A 281 20.80 10.62 -13.85
N THR A 282 19.56 10.85 -13.39
CA THR A 282 18.36 10.54 -14.17
C THR A 282 18.31 11.37 -15.45
N ILE A 283 18.48 12.69 -15.37
CA ILE A 283 18.43 13.60 -16.53
C ILE A 283 19.54 13.25 -17.54
N GLN A 284 20.77 13.07 -17.05
CA GLN A 284 21.92 12.76 -17.91
C GLN A 284 21.81 11.40 -18.58
N SER A 285 21.10 10.43 -18.00
CA SER A 285 20.92 9.09 -18.57
C SER A 285 20.17 9.10 -19.91
N PHE A 286 19.25 10.04 -20.13
CA PHE A 286 18.47 10.14 -21.37
C PHE A 286 18.73 11.43 -22.16
N ASN A 287 19.32 12.46 -21.55
CA ASN A 287 19.73 13.68 -22.25
C ASN A 287 21.05 14.25 -21.66
N PRO A 288 22.21 13.78 -22.14
CA PRO A 288 23.51 14.20 -21.64
C PRO A 288 23.83 15.69 -21.83
N LEU A 289 23.14 16.37 -22.76
CA LEU A 289 23.38 17.78 -23.10
C LEU A 289 22.43 18.74 -22.37
N ALA A 290 21.48 18.22 -21.59
CA ALA A 290 20.56 19.06 -20.83
C ALA A 290 21.26 19.80 -19.68
N ASP A 291 20.74 20.98 -19.32
CA ASP A 291 21.10 21.67 -18.08
C ASP A 291 20.51 20.91 -16.87
N ALA A 292 21.17 19.81 -16.51
CA ALA A 292 20.73 18.93 -15.43
C ALA A 292 20.68 19.67 -14.09
N ALA A 293 21.56 20.66 -13.87
CA ALA A 293 21.60 21.43 -12.63
C ALA A 293 20.39 22.36 -12.51
N GLY A 294 20.11 23.17 -13.53
CA GLY A 294 18.96 24.07 -13.55
C GLY A 294 17.63 23.33 -13.46
N ILE A 295 17.48 22.23 -14.21
CA ILE A 295 16.27 21.40 -14.19
C ILE A 295 16.08 20.75 -12.80
N THR A 296 17.15 20.24 -12.20
CA THR A 296 17.10 19.63 -10.86
C THR A 296 16.59 20.63 -9.82
N VAL A 297 17.15 21.85 -9.81
CA VAL A 297 16.73 22.92 -8.90
C VAL A 297 15.25 23.27 -9.11
N ALA A 298 14.82 23.43 -10.37
CA ALA A 298 13.42 23.72 -10.68
C ALA A 298 12.48 22.60 -10.19
N VAL A 299 12.82 21.34 -10.46
CA VAL A 299 12.04 20.16 -10.04
C VAL A 299 11.92 20.09 -8.51
N GLN A 300 13.02 20.31 -7.78
CA GLN A 300 13.02 20.32 -6.32
C GLN A 300 12.11 21.41 -5.74
N TRP A 301 12.21 22.64 -6.25
CA TRP A 301 11.39 23.76 -5.78
C TRP A 301 9.92 23.60 -6.15
N ILE A 302 9.61 23.16 -7.37
CA ILE A 302 8.23 22.90 -7.80
C ILE A 302 7.61 21.83 -6.90
N ALA A 303 8.31 20.72 -6.66
CA ALA A 303 7.81 19.65 -5.79
C ALA A 303 7.55 20.17 -4.37
N LEU A 304 8.47 20.95 -3.78
CA LEU A 304 8.29 21.54 -2.45
C LEU A 304 7.08 22.47 -2.39
N LEU A 305 6.98 23.40 -3.34
CA LEU A 305 5.89 24.38 -3.40
C LEU A 305 4.53 23.70 -3.58
N LEU A 306 4.46 22.62 -4.35
CA LEU A 306 3.24 21.83 -4.50
C LEU A 306 2.79 21.20 -3.17
N VAL A 307 3.70 20.65 -2.37
CA VAL A 307 3.36 20.10 -1.04
C VAL A 307 2.91 21.20 -0.09
N LEU A 308 3.62 22.32 -0.03
CA LEU A 308 3.23 23.44 0.83
C LEU A 308 1.87 24.02 0.42
N ALA A 309 1.61 24.17 -0.88
CA ALA A 309 0.33 24.62 -1.39
C ALA A 309 -0.81 23.63 -1.07
N PHE A 310 -0.57 22.32 -1.25
CA PHE A 310 -1.53 21.28 -0.93
C PHE A 310 -1.84 21.24 0.57
N ALA A 311 -0.82 21.31 1.43
CA ALA A 311 -0.96 21.38 2.88
C ALA A 311 -1.74 22.62 3.32
N ALA A 312 -1.38 23.81 2.80
CA ALA A 312 -2.09 25.05 3.13
C ALA A 312 -3.56 24.99 2.69
N PHE A 313 -3.82 24.50 1.47
CA PHE A 313 -5.18 24.32 0.95
C PHE A 313 -6.00 23.36 1.81
N THR A 314 -5.45 22.20 2.16
CA THR A 314 -6.16 21.18 2.95
C THR A 314 -6.40 21.64 4.39
N VAL A 315 -5.41 22.21 5.07
CA VAL A 315 -5.61 22.76 6.42
C VAL A 315 -6.64 23.89 6.40
N SER A 316 -6.58 24.78 5.40
CA SER A 316 -7.59 25.83 5.23
C SER A 316 -8.99 25.24 5.07
N LYS A 317 -9.15 24.29 4.14
CA LYS A 317 -10.44 23.74 3.74
C LYS A 317 -11.08 22.80 4.77
N TYR A 318 -10.29 21.99 5.47
CA TYR A 318 -10.79 20.96 6.40
C TYR A 318 -10.72 21.36 7.87
N TYR A 319 -9.94 22.40 8.22
CA TYR A 319 -9.79 22.83 9.62
C TYR A 319 -10.07 24.31 9.87
N ILE A 320 -9.59 25.24 9.05
CA ILE A 320 -9.77 26.69 9.30
C ILE A 320 -11.19 27.14 8.92
N GLN A 321 -11.68 26.74 7.76
CA GLN A 321 -13.03 27.10 7.28
C GLN A 321 -14.14 26.43 8.10
N GLU A 322 -13.84 25.32 8.76
CA GLU A 322 -14.78 24.62 9.62
C GLU A 322 -14.84 25.30 10.99
N LYS A 323 -15.82 26.20 11.17
CA LYS A 323 -15.97 26.98 12.41
C LYS A 323 -16.71 26.21 13.50
N ALA A 324 -17.53 25.23 13.13
CA ALA A 324 -18.28 24.44 14.09
C ALA A 324 -17.36 23.46 14.85
N PRO A 325 -17.56 23.24 16.15
CA PRO A 325 -16.80 22.24 16.91
C PRO A 325 -17.05 20.82 16.39
N PHE A 326 -18.26 20.58 15.87
CA PHE A 326 -18.66 19.35 15.22
C PHE A 326 -19.24 19.65 13.84
N SER A 327 -18.82 18.89 12.84
CA SER A 327 -19.29 19.06 11.46
C SER A 327 -19.48 17.71 10.76
N GLU A 328 -20.31 17.71 9.70
CA GLU A 328 -20.45 16.56 8.83
C GLU A 328 -19.49 16.68 7.64
N LEU A 329 -18.58 15.71 7.50
CA LEU A 329 -17.74 15.59 6.31
C LEU A 329 -18.57 14.97 5.19
N THR A 330 -18.66 15.64 4.04
CA THR A 330 -19.43 15.16 2.89
C THR A 330 -18.57 14.29 1.98
N TYR A 331 -19.24 13.48 1.14
CA TYR A 331 -18.58 12.65 0.13
C TYR A 331 -17.70 13.49 -0.81
N GLU A 332 -18.20 14.65 -1.26
CA GLU A 332 -17.51 15.54 -2.21
C GLU A 332 -16.24 16.11 -1.57
N ARG A 333 -16.29 16.45 -0.28
CA ARG A 333 -15.12 16.93 0.47
C ARG A 333 -14.05 15.84 0.57
N ILE A 334 -14.41 14.60 0.87
CA ILE A 334 -13.41 13.50 0.95
C ILE A 334 -12.90 13.13 -0.44
N GLN A 335 -13.79 13.11 -1.45
CA GLN A 335 -13.43 12.82 -2.84
C GLN A 335 -12.43 13.84 -3.37
N LEU A 336 -12.62 15.12 -3.07
CA LEU A 336 -11.67 16.16 -3.43
C LEU A 336 -10.30 15.92 -2.80
N PHE A 337 -10.24 15.60 -1.50
CA PHE A 337 -8.98 15.29 -0.84
C PHE A 337 -8.29 14.09 -1.50
N PHE A 338 -9.03 13.01 -1.75
CA PHE A 338 -8.52 11.82 -2.41
C PHE A 338 -7.86 12.13 -3.75
N PHE A 339 -8.54 12.88 -4.64
CA PHE A 339 -8.00 13.19 -5.96
C PHE A 339 -6.86 14.20 -5.92
N LEU A 340 -6.89 15.19 -5.03
CA LEU A 340 -5.75 16.08 -4.85
C LEU A 340 -4.53 15.34 -4.30
N ASN A 341 -4.74 14.41 -3.35
CA ASN A 341 -3.68 13.63 -2.75
C ASN A 341 -3.04 12.66 -3.77
N LEU A 342 -3.86 11.89 -4.48
CA LEU A 342 -3.39 10.98 -5.54
C LEU A 342 -2.81 11.75 -6.75
N GLY A 343 -3.40 12.89 -7.09
CA GLY A 343 -2.89 13.79 -8.13
C GLY A 343 -1.52 14.35 -7.80
N LEU A 344 -1.32 14.85 -6.57
CA LEU A 344 -0.01 15.29 -6.08
C LEU A 344 1.01 14.15 -6.15
N TYR A 345 0.62 12.95 -5.72
CA TYR A 345 1.51 11.80 -5.75
C TYR A 345 1.90 11.38 -7.18
N THR A 346 0.96 11.48 -8.12
CA THR A 346 1.19 11.25 -9.55
C THR A 346 2.12 12.31 -10.14
N ILE A 347 1.92 13.59 -9.81
CA ILE A 347 2.80 14.69 -10.26
C ILE A 347 4.21 14.50 -9.71
N TYR A 348 4.34 14.12 -8.44
CA TYR A 348 5.63 13.77 -7.84
C TYR A 348 6.34 12.69 -8.65
N SER A 349 5.60 11.67 -9.12
CA SER A 349 6.16 10.56 -9.90
C SER A 349 6.71 11.07 -11.24
N ILE A 350 5.97 11.94 -11.91
CA ILE A 350 6.40 12.56 -13.17
C ILE A 350 7.64 13.44 -12.96
N LEU A 351 7.67 14.20 -11.86
CA LEU A 351 8.78 15.10 -11.53
C LEU A 351 10.07 14.32 -11.21
N ILE A 352 10.01 13.35 -10.31
CA ILE A 352 11.20 12.58 -9.90
C ILE A 352 11.78 11.73 -11.02
N THR A 353 10.93 11.28 -11.93
CA THR A 353 11.34 10.51 -13.10
C THR A 353 11.67 11.39 -14.30
N CYS A 354 11.46 12.70 -14.21
CA CYS A 354 11.62 13.63 -15.33
C CYS A 354 10.85 13.20 -16.60
N ALA A 355 9.78 12.42 -16.45
CA ALA A 355 9.00 11.91 -17.57
C ALA A 355 8.32 13.04 -18.36
N PHE A 356 8.18 14.24 -17.80
CA PHE A 356 7.72 15.41 -18.56
C PHE A 356 8.69 15.84 -19.68
N MET A 357 9.95 15.39 -19.66
CA MET A 357 10.96 15.72 -20.66
C MET A 357 10.99 14.76 -21.85
N SER A 358 10.55 13.51 -21.68
CA SER A 358 10.55 12.50 -22.75
C SER A 358 9.57 11.36 -22.47
N LEU A 359 9.16 10.67 -23.54
CA LEU A 359 8.21 9.54 -23.46
C LEU A 359 8.88 8.20 -23.09
N TYR A 360 10.12 8.23 -22.60
CA TYR A 360 10.91 7.01 -22.32
C TYR A 360 10.30 6.11 -21.22
N ARG A 361 9.43 6.67 -20.37
CA ARG A 361 8.72 5.95 -19.30
C ARG A 361 7.22 6.04 -19.47
N ILE A 362 6.70 5.30 -20.45
CA ILE A 362 5.28 5.34 -20.81
C ILE A 362 4.37 4.97 -19.63
N GLU A 363 4.86 4.18 -18.67
CA GLU A 363 4.10 3.79 -17.48
C GLU A 363 3.70 4.97 -16.59
N GLN A 364 4.43 6.09 -16.63
CA GLN A 364 4.09 7.30 -15.85
C GLN A 364 2.75 7.91 -16.32
N TYR A 365 2.45 7.81 -17.61
CA TYR A 365 1.20 8.31 -18.19
C TYR A 365 0.02 7.37 -17.92
N LEU A 366 0.27 6.08 -17.69
CA LEU A 366 -0.76 5.14 -17.25
C LEU A 366 -1.29 5.50 -15.86
N TYR A 367 -0.49 6.15 -15.01
CA TYR A 367 -0.97 6.66 -13.73
C TYR A 367 -2.02 7.77 -13.91
N ILE A 368 -1.78 8.69 -14.85
CA ILE A 368 -2.76 9.73 -15.20
C ILE A 368 -4.05 9.09 -15.72
N LEU A 369 -3.93 8.09 -16.60
CA LEU A 369 -5.08 7.36 -17.10
C LEU A 369 -5.87 6.69 -15.97
N ASN A 370 -5.19 6.08 -15.00
CA ASN A 370 -5.84 5.49 -13.84
C ASN A 370 -6.54 6.54 -12.95
N VAL A 371 -5.94 7.72 -12.73
CA VAL A 371 -6.59 8.82 -12.01
C VAL A 371 -7.88 9.26 -12.70
N VAL A 372 -7.83 9.42 -14.02
CA VAL A 372 -8.99 9.77 -14.85
C VAL A 372 -10.06 8.68 -14.76
N LEU A 373 -9.68 7.41 -14.91
CA LEU A 373 -10.56 6.26 -14.81
C LEU A 373 -11.25 6.19 -13.43
N LEU A 374 -10.50 6.41 -12.34
CA LEU A 374 -11.04 6.48 -10.98
C LEU A 374 -12.05 7.63 -10.82
N GLY A 375 -11.81 8.77 -11.47
CA GLY A 375 -12.75 9.89 -11.55
C GLY A 375 -14.13 9.48 -12.06
N PHE A 376 -14.16 8.62 -13.08
CA PHE A 376 -15.40 8.09 -13.66
C PHE A 376 -16.01 6.95 -12.82
N LEU A 377 -15.20 5.96 -12.43
CA LEU A 377 -15.68 4.76 -11.74
C LEU A 377 -16.18 5.07 -10.33
N MET A 378 -15.46 5.91 -9.57
CA MET A 378 -15.76 6.12 -8.15
C MET A 378 -17.10 6.83 -7.91
N LYS A 379 -17.60 7.62 -8.89
CA LYS A 379 -18.94 8.22 -8.82
C LYS A 379 -20.06 7.20 -9.04
N LYS A 380 -19.80 6.19 -9.88
CA LYS A 380 -20.78 5.16 -10.27
C LYS A 380 -20.76 3.93 -9.35
N THR A 381 -19.71 3.76 -8.57
CA THR A 381 -19.54 2.61 -7.68
C THR A 381 -20.10 2.89 -6.29
N GLN A 382 -20.94 1.97 -5.83
CA GLN A 382 -21.38 1.86 -4.45
C GLN A 382 -21.21 0.39 -4.03
N ALA A 383 -20.51 0.18 -2.92
CA ALA A 383 -20.27 -1.16 -2.40
C ALA A 383 -21.55 -1.78 -1.81
N SER A 384 -21.73 -3.08 -2.04
CA SER A 384 -22.75 -3.90 -1.36
C SER A 384 -22.13 -4.59 -0.16
N PHE A 385 -22.78 -4.53 1.00
CA PHE A 385 -22.32 -5.21 2.21
C PHE A 385 -22.95 -6.61 2.33
N SER A 386 -22.17 -7.58 2.77
CA SER A 386 -22.68 -8.93 3.10
C SER A 386 -21.86 -9.52 4.23
N ASP A 387 -22.43 -9.82 5.38
CA ASP A 387 -21.66 -10.52 6.41
C ASP A 387 -21.38 -11.98 5.97
N ARG A 388 -20.10 -12.35 6.01
CA ARG A 388 -19.63 -13.71 5.69
C ARG A 388 -18.92 -14.37 6.87
N GLY A 389 -18.88 -13.73 8.03
CA GLY A 389 -18.27 -14.24 9.26
C GLY A 389 -16.79 -14.61 9.13
N LEU A 390 -16.29 -15.37 10.11
CA LEU A 390 -14.95 -15.96 10.08
C LEU A 390 -15.08 -17.44 9.73
N ASN A 391 -14.55 -17.85 8.57
CA ASN A 391 -14.50 -19.26 8.19
C ASN A 391 -13.04 -19.69 8.02
N ILE A 392 -12.42 -20.04 9.14
CA ILE A 392 -10.98 -20.38 9.22
C ILE A 392 -10.65 -21.56 8.31
N SER A 393 -11.52 -22.58 8.26
CA SER A 393 -11.34 -23.74 7.39
C SER A 393 -11.25 -23.34 5.91
N ARG A 394 -12.20 -22.52 5.43
CA ARG A 394 -12.18 -22.01 4.06
C ARG A 394 -10.95 -21.14 3.79
N TRP A 395 -10.50 -20.35 4.76
CA TRP A 395 -9.28 -19.55 4.62
C TRP A 395 -8.03 -20.42 4.50
N ALA A 396 -7.93 -21.49 5.30
CA ALA A 396 -6.84 -22.46 5.23
C ALA A 396 -6.83 -23.20 3.87
N ILE A 397 -7.99 -23.59 3.36
CA ILE A 397 -8.11 -24.21 2.03
C ILE A 397 -7.65 -23.25 0.93
N ASN A 398 -8.11 -22.00 0.97
CA ASN A 398 -7.70 -20.98 -0.01
C ASN A 398 -6.19 -20.71 0.06
N PHE A 399 -5.61 -20.71 1.27
CA PHE A 399 -4.17 -20.55 1.47
C PHE A 399 -3.37 -21.70 0.86
N ALA A 400 -3.80 -22.95 1.10
CA ALA A 400 -3.18 -24.13 0.47
C ALA A 400 -3.28 -24.08 -1.06
N PHE A 401 -4.41 -23.59 -1.59
CA PHE A 401 -4.59 -23.40 -3.03
C PHE A 401 -3.64 -22.34 -3.61
N ILE A 402 -3.41 -21.23 -2.91
CA ILE A 402 -2.44 -20.21 -3.33
C ILE A 402 -1.02 -20.78 -3.37
N ILE A 403 -0.63 -21.57 -2.37
CA ILE A 403 0.67 -22.25 -2.32
C ILE A 403 0.82 -23.18 -3.55
N ALA A 404 -0.22 -23.95 -3.88
CA ALA A 404 -0.21 -24.79 -5.07
C ALA A 404 -0.10 -23.98 -6.38
N ILE A 405 -0.76 -22.82 -6.47
CA ILE A 405 -0.60 -21.91 -7.62
C ILE A 405 0.86 -21.49 -7.77
N PHE A 406 1.56 -21.15 -6.69
CA PHE A 406 2.97 -20.75 -6.80
C PHE A 406 3.88 -21.88 -7.26
N ALA A 407 3.56 -23.14 -6.96
CA ALA A 407 4.28 -24.27 -7.52
C ALA A 407 4.12 -24.33 -9.05
N ILE A 408 2.90 -24.08 -9.55
CA ILE A 408 2.63 -23.99 -10.99
C ILE A 408 3.36 -22.81 -11.62
N LEU A 409 3.28 -21.62 -11.02
CA LEU A 409 3.99 -20.43 -11.52
C LEU A 409 5.51 -20.63 -11.53
N THR A 410 6.05 -21.35 -10.55
CA THR A 410 7.47 -21.73 -10.51
C THR A 410 7.83 -22.60 -11.70
N ALA A 411 7.06 -23.67 -11.95
CA ALA A 411 7.31 -24.57 -13.08
C ALA A 411 7.26 -23.83 -14.43
N VAL A 412 6.34 -22.88 -14.57
CA VAL A 412 6.26 -22.01 -15.76
C VAL A 412 7.48 -21.09 -15.83
N ALA A 413 7.82 -20.37 -14.76
CA ALA A 413 8.94 -19.42 -14.76
C ALA A 413 10.25 -20.09 -15.18
N ILE A 414 10.66 -21.17 -14.51
CA ILE A 414 11.94 -21.85 -14.78
C ILE A 414 12.04 -22.50 -16.16
N SER A 415 10.91 -22.77 -16.81
CA SER A 415 10.87 -23.37 -18.16
C SER A 415 10.84 -22.34 -19.28
N THR A 416 10.69 -21.05 -18.95
CA THR A 416 10.54 -19.98 -19.95
C THR A 416 11.83 -19.23 -20.28
N HIS A 417 12.90 -19.40 -19.51
CA HIS A 417 14.14 -18.65 -19.70
C HIS A 417 15.40 -19.40 -19.28
N GLY A 418 16.55 -18.95 -19.78
CA GLY A 418 17.88 -19.29 -19.28
C GLY A 418 18.31 -18.39 -18.13
N GLU A 419 19.61 -18.23 -17.90
CA GLU A 419 20.10 -17.34 -16.84
C GLU A 419 19.66 -15.88 -17.05
N LEU A 420 19.15 -15.26 -15.98
CA LEU A 420 18.72 -13.86 -15.98
C LEU A 420 19.63 -13.01 -15.10
N ASN A 421 19.88 -11.78 -15.54
CA ASN A 421 20.61 -10.79 -14.74
C ASN A 421 19.90 -10.52 -13.40
N GLY A 422 20.68 -10.43 -12.33
CA GLY A 422 20.17 -10.19 -10.97
C GLY A 422 19.46 -11.39 -10.34
N ALA A 423 19.63 -12.60 -10.89
CA ALA A 423 19.26 -13.83 -10.20
C ALA A 423 20.14 -14.03 -8.95
N ASN A 424 19.51 -14.43 -7.84
CA ASN A 424 20.19 -14.78 -6.60
C ASN A 424 19.88 -16.24 -6.24
N ARG A 425 20.76 -16.86 -5.45
CA ARG A 425 20.56 -18.21 -4.92
C ARG A 425 20.53 -18.17 -3.40
N ARG A 426 19.56 -18.87 -2.82
CA ARG A 426 19.36 -18.97 -1.37
C ARG A 426 20.08 -20.16 -0.76
N PHE A 427 20.16 -21.26 -1.50
CA PHE A 427 20.67 -22.55 -1.06
C PHE A 427 21.97 -22.85 -1.83
N GLU A 428 23.08 -22.25 -1.39
CA GLU A 428 24.44 -22.59 -1.81
C GLU A 428 25.25 -23.07 -0.61
#